data_AF-A0A534XJL1-F1
#
_entry.id   AF-A0A534XJL1-F1
#
_cell.length_a   1.000
_cell.length_b   1.000
_cell.length_c   1.000
_cell.angle_alpha   90.00
_cell.angle_beta   90.00
_cell.angle_gamma   90.00
#
_symmetry.space_group_name_H-M   'P 1'
#
loop_
_entity.id
_entity.type
_entity.pdbx_description
1 polymer ?
#
loop_
_entity_poly.entity_id
_entity_poly.type
_entity_poly.pdbx_seq_one_letter_code
_entity_poly.pdbx_strand_id
1 'polypeptide(L)'
;MDVVPAEVLADTGDRRTVDRDLRARQLDGYLRRLARQEAVCRRVLGRLARTFLAGRYHNRLGFARLGDWTRERLGLSARQVQDLARVAERLESLPAIAAAFAAGDVSWTQTRLLATAATPDSEGEWLALARDRTVRALEALVARPPADPDERHRLRFSLRCPRRLRARWRQAVELARRMAGSELPLAAAAEVIAAEGLSAAPAPVDDCPFREPPPEPVDTPADPGWSAVEVPIAEDVEKLLQLGPAGDPFMIDERLRVARRAMQRIDWQMGVLLRTFFDLRLHRAFGFPSASRYVAERLGLSGRKARALVALERGLRRTPALAAAYREGNVSWLRALTLLPVASRDDAWVARAGEVTLRRLVAEVEWALDRRDAGLPTAPPPPGATLAPVERQMCARSDDMLDADITFAAAPSVVALFRAALDAFRPAGEPRWKACEKLLEHVCHEWEAQPQHRDPVFARDGWRCAVPACTSRANLHDHHIRYRSAGGDNSRANRVAICAWHHLRGIHLGRIRAHGTAPHAITWEIGVRRGRPPLLRTLGDRYLP
;
A
#
# COMPACT_ATOMS: atom_id res chain seq x y z
N MET A 1 -21.76 -1.61 14.61
CA MET A 1 -22.75 -0.52 14.53
C MET A 1 -22.10 0.61 13.77
N ASP A 2 -22.79 1.17 12.77
CA ASP A 2 -22.27 2.32 12.03
C ASP A 2 -22.30 3.58 12.92
N VAL A 3 -21.28 4.42 12.78
CA VAL A 3 -21.11 5.65 13.58
C VAL A 3 -22.03 6.74 13.04
N VAL A 4 -22.26 6.72 11.73
CA VAL A 4 -23.09 7.65 10.98
C VAL A 4 -24.42 6.96 10.64
N PRO A 5 -25.59 7.60 10.90
CA PRO A 5 -26.88 7.05 10.53
C PRO A 5 -27.00 6.76 9.04
N ALA A 6 -27.79 5.73 8.69
CA ALA A 6 -27.97 5.30 7.31
C ALA A 6 -28.57 6.39 6.42
N GLU A 7 -29.47 7.25 6.96
CA GLU A 7 -30.03 8.35 6.17
C GLU A 7 -28.96 9.35 5.76
N VAL A 8 -28.01 9.67 6.65
CA VAL A 8 -26.91 10.61 6.36
C VAL A 8 -25.90 10.01 5.37
N LEU A 9 -25.72 8.69 5.38
CA LEU A 9 -24.88 7.99 4.41
C LEU A 9 -25.54 7.85 3.03
N ALA A 10 -26.87 7.74 2.98
CA ALA A 10 -27.66 7.63 1.75
C ALA A 10 -27.97 8.98 1.10
N ASP A 11 -28.25 10.00 1.90
CA ASP A 11 -28.59 11.37 1.50
C ASP A 11 -27.36 12.09 0.94
N THR A 12 -27.11 11.86 -0.35
CA THR A 12 -26.07 12.56 -1.11
C THR A 12 -26.60 13.21 -2.39
N GLY A 13 -27.93 13.31 -2.49
CA GLY A 13 -28.65 13.58 -3.73
C GLY A 13 -30.01 14.22 -3.54
N ASP A 14 -30.11 15.35 -2.84
CA ASP A 14 -31.00 16.42 -3.30
C ASP A 14 -30.38 17.79 -2.98
N ARG A 15 -30.30 18.67 -3.98
CA ARG A 15 -29.29 19.75 -4.07
C ARG A 15 -29.88 21.16 -4.08
N ARG A 16 -31.20 21.32 -3.89
CA ARG A 16 -31.88 22.62 -4.14
C ARG A 16 -32.48 23.29 -2.91
N THR A 17 -32.60 22.61 -1.76
CA THR A 17 -33.35 23.12 -0.60
C THR A 17 -32.62 23.02 0.75
N VAL A 18 -31.40 22.49 0.80
CA VAL A 18 -30.67 22.30 2.07
C VAL A 18 -29.85 23.54 2.42
N ASP A 19 -30.07 24.08 3.62
CA ASP A 19 -29.19 25.10 4.22
C ASP A 19 -27.75 24.57 4.25
N ARG A 20 -26.89 25.24 3.48
CA ARG A 20 -25.51 24.86 3.26
C ARG A 20 -24.68 24.89 4.55
N ASP A 21 -24.96 25.83 5.45
CA ASP A 21 -24.22 25.98 6.70
C ASP A 21 -24.66 24.93 7.71
N LEU A 22 -25.96 24.64 7.79
CA LEU A 22 -26.48 23.54 8.58
C LEU A 22 -25.89 22.20 8.13
N ARG A 23 -25.84 21.95 6.82
CA ARG A 23 -25.25 20.73 6.27
C ARG A 23 -23.74 20.65 6.52
N ALA A 24 -23.03 21.77 6.41
CA ALA A 24 -21.60 21.84 6.71
C ALA A 24 -21.34 21.45 8.17
N ARG A 25 -22.10 22.00 9.12
CA ARG A 25 -22.02 21.67 10.56
C ARG A 25 -22.34 20.20 10.84
N GLN A 26 -23.40 19.68 10.24
CA GLN A 26 -23.80 18.27 10.41
C GLN A 26 -22.68 17.32 9.96
N LEU A 27 -22.16 17.49 8.73
CA LEU A 27 -21.13 16.62 8.19
C LEU A 27 -19.79 16.76 8.93
N ASP A 28 -19.42 17.98 9.34
CA ASP A 28 -18.23 18.23 10.16
C ASP A 28 -18.29 17.48 11.50
N GLY A 29 -19.43 17.50 12.19
CA GLY A 29 -19.63 16.77 13.44
C GLY A 29 -19.38 15.27 13.29
N TYR A 30 -19.94 14.64 12.25
CA TYR A 30 -19.70 13.22 11.98
C TYR A 30 -18.25 12.93 11.55
N LEU A 31 -17.64 13.80 10.74
CA LEU A 31 -16.24 13.65 10.33
C LEU A 31 -15.28 13.70 11.52
N ARG A 32 -15.47 14.65 12.45
CA ARG A 32 -14.69 14.73 13.70
C ARG A 32 -14.92 13.49 14.57
N ARG A 33 -16.16 12.99 14.67
CA ARG A 33 -16.46 11.75 15.39
C ARG A 33 -15.75 10.54 14.80
N LEU A 34 -15.76 10.38 13.48
CA LEU A 34 -15.05 9.30 12.78
C LEU A 34 -13.53 9.41 12.99
N ALA A 35 -12.96 10.63 12.96
CA ALA A 35 -11.55 10.86 13.22
C ALA A 35 -11.13 10.42 14.64
N ARG A 36 -11.95 10.72 15.66
CA ARG A 36 -11.74 10.24 17.04
C ARG A 36 -11.78 8.71 17.13
N GLN A 37 -12.76 8.07 16.49
CA GLN A 37 -12.84 6.60 16.47
C GLN A 37 -11.65 5.96 15.73
N GLU A 38 -11.13 6.61 14.69
CA GLU A 38 -9.91 6.18 14.02
C GLU A 38 -8.70 6.23 14.97
N ALA A 39 -8.57 7.29 15.78
CA ALA A 39 -7.49 7.43 16.76
C ALA A 39 -7.49 6.28 17.79
N VAL A 40 -8.68 5.91 18.28
CA VAL A 40 -8.86 4.73 19.16
C VAL A 40 -8.38 3.45 18.46
N CYS A 41 -8.80 3.21 17.22
CA CYS A 41 -8.36 2.04 16.45
C CYS A 41 -6.83 2.02 16.27
N ARG A 42 -6.20 3.17 16.01
CA ARG A 42 -4.74 3.28 15.89
C ARG A 42 -4.02 2.96 17.19
N ARG A 43 -4.56 3.39 18.34
CA ARG A 43 -4.00 3.06 19.66
C ARG A 43 -4.02 1.55 19.89
N VAL A 44 -5.16 0.91 19.64
CA VAL A 44 -5.32 -0.55 19.79
C VAL A 44 -4.39 -1.30 18.82
N LEU A 45 -4.38 -0.92 17.54
CA LEU A 45 -3.48 -1.49 16.54
C LEU A 45 -2.02 -1.32 16.91
N GLY A 46 -1.61 -0.16 17.43
CA GLY A 46 -0.23 0.12 17.82
C GLY A 46 0.25 -0.76 18.97
N ARG A 47 -0.56 -0.92 20.03
CA ARG A 47 -0.23 -1.82 21.15
C ARG A 47 -0.11 -3.27 20.69
N LEU A 48 -1.09 -3.77 19.93
CA LEU A 48 -1.04 -5.12 19.37
C LEU A 48 0.16 -5.32 18.42
N ALA A 49 0.46 -4.32 17.59
CA ALA A 49 1.59 -4.35 16.67
C ALA A 49 2.92 -4.38 17.43
N ARG A 50 3.06 -3.64 18.53
CA ARG A 50 4.26 -3.69 19.38
C ARG A 50 4.54 -5.10 19.88
N THR A 51 3.54 -5.76 20.48
CA THR A 51 3.64 -7.17 20.92
C THR A 51 4.00 -8.09 19.75
N PHE A 52 3.34 -7.91 18.60
CA PHE A 52 3.58 -8.73 17.41
C PHE A 52 5.01 -8.61 16.87
N LEU A 53 5.55 -7.39 16.85
CA LEU A 53 6.90 -7.09 16.36
C LEU A 53 7.97 -7.59 17.33
N ALA A 54 7.80 -7.36 18.63
CA ALA A 54 8.71 -7.84 19.67
C ALA A 54 8.87 -9.37 19.61
N GLY A 55 7.75 -10.08 19.40
CA GLY A 55 7.75 -11.55 19.26
C GLY A 55 8.18 -12.08 17.89
N ARG A 56 8.44 -11.21 16.90
CA ARG A 56 8.67 -11.58 15.49
C ARG A 56 7.63 -12.58 14.97
N TYR A 57 6.37 -12.36 15.32
CA TYR A 57 5.29 -13.34 15.15
C TYR A 57 4.97 -13.72 13.71
N HIS A 58 5.24 -12.84 12.74
CA HIS A 58 5.16 -13.18 11.31
C HIS A 58 5.93 -14.46 10.94
N ASN A 59 7.10 -14.69 11.55
CA ASN A 59 7.88 -15.91 11.32
C ASN A 59 7.17 -17.16 11.84
N ARG A 60 6.57 -17.08 13.04
CA ARG A 60 5.80 -18.19 13.62
C ARG A 60 4.52 -18.48 12.84
N LEU A 61 3.96 -17.46 12.19
CA LEU A 61 2.82 -17.56 11.29
C LEU A 61 3.18 -18.05 9.88
N GLY A 62 4.45 -18.36 9.59
CA GLY A 62 4.90 -18.91 8.30
C GLY A 62 5.29 -17.86 7.24
N PHE A 63 5.41 -16.58 7.61
CA PHE A 63 5.85 -15.52 6.71
C PHE A 63 7.32 -15.18 6.94
N ALA A 64 8.12 -15.20 5.86
CA ALA A 64 9.53 -14.83 5.92
C ALA A 64 9.75 -13.34 6.24
N ARG A 65 8.85 -12.47 5.77
CA ARG A 65 8.97 -11.02 5.86
C ARG A 65 7.71 -10.40 6.42
N LEU A 66 7.89 -9.42 7.31
CA LEU A 66 6.80 -8.62 7.88
C LEU A 66 5.94 -7.96 6.78
N GLY A 67 6.56 -7.49 5.69
CA GLY A 67 5.87 -6.87 4.56
C GLY A 67 4.88 -7.77 3.85
N ASP A 68 5.19 -9.06 3.73
CA ASP A 68 4.28 -10.03 3.10
C ASP A 68 3.06 -10.27 3.99
N TRP A 69 3.30 -10.52 5.29
CA TRP A 69 2.21 -10.70 6.26
C TRP A 69 1.34 -9.45 6.39
N THR A 70 1.92 -8.25 6.56
CA THR A 70 1.15 -7.00 6.75
C THR A 70 0.25 -6.67 5.56
N ARG A 71 0.77 -6.81 4.34
CA ARG A 71 0.01 -6.54 3.12
C ARG A 71 -1.09 -7.58 2.92
N GLU A 72 -0.76 -8.86 3.08
CA GLU A 72 -1.69 -9.97 2.86
C GLU A 72 -2.80 -10.01 3.92
N ARG A 73 -2.45 -9.84 5.20
CA ARG A 73 -3.37 -10.06 6.32
C ARG A 73 -4.07 -8.79 6.81
N LEU A 74 -3.40 -7.64 6.75
CA LEU A 74 -3.92 -6.37 7.28
C LEU A 74 -4.25 -5.33 6.20
N GLY A 75 -3.78 -5.52 4.97
CA GLY A 75 -3.91 -4.49 3.94
C GLY A 75 -3.17 -3.19 4.34
N LEU A 76 -2.04 -3.31 5.03
CA LEU A 76 -1.19 -2.19 5.46
C LEU A 76 0.25 -2.40 5.00
N SER A 77 1.03 -1.31 4.91
CA SER A 77 2.47 -1.43 4.74
C SER A 77 3.16 -1.80 6.06
N ALA A 78 4.29 -2.52 5.97
CA ALA A 78 5.13 -2.81 7.12
C ALA A 78 5.53 -1.54 7.89
N ARG A 79 5.89 -0.47 7.17
CA ARG A 79 6.25 0.83 7.76
C ARG A 79 5.12 1.42 8.60
N GLN A 80 3.87 1.36 8.12
CA GLN A 80 2.73 1.84 8.91
C GLN A 80 2.55 1.04 10.20
N VAL A 81 2.72 -0.29 10.16
CA VAL A 81 2.61 -1.15 11.36
C VAL A 81 3.77 -0.89 12.33
N GLN A 82 4.98 -0.69 11.83
CA GLN A 82 6.14 -0.28 12.63
C GLN A 82 5.94 1.09 13.27
N ASP A 83 5.44 2.07 12.51
CA ASP A 83 5.13 3.40 13.03
C ASP A 83 4.05 3.35 14.12
N LEU A 84 3.00 2.53 13.93
CA LEU A 84 1.97 2.28 14.94
C LEU A 84 2.55 1.72 16.24
N ALA A 85 3.40 0.69 16.13
CA ALA A 85 4.07 0.08 17.29
C ALA A 85 4.99 1.06 18.00
N ARG A 86 5.83 1.79 17.25
CA ARG A 86 6.77 2.78 17.79
C ARG A 86 6.07 3.89 18.55
N VAL A 87 4.99 4.45 17.98
CA VAL A 87 4.22 5.49 18.66
C VAL A 87 3.55 4.91 19.91
N ALA A 88 2.94 3.73 19.84
CA ALA A 88 2.32 3.12 21.00
C ALA A 88 3.31 2.89 22.15
N GLU A 89 4.54 2.47 21.85
CA GLU A 89 5.62 2.34 22.83
C GLU A 89 6.01 3.69 23.45
N ARG A 90 6.21 4.73 22.62
CA ARG A 90 6.56 6.07 23.13
C ARG A 90 5.48 6.67 24.04
N LEU A 91 4.21 6.44 23.71
CA LEU A 91 3.09 6.92 24.50
C LEU A 91 2.97 6.27 25.89
N GLU A 92 3.66 5.15 26.15
CA GLU A 92 3.75 4.60 27.52
C GLU A 92 4.55 5.50 28.46
N SER A 93 5.52 6.25 27.90
CA SER A 93 6.34 7.22 28.64
C SER A 93 5.84 8.67 28.54
N LEU A 94 4.74 8.92 27.82
CA LEU A 94 4.22 10.26 27.52
C LEU A 94 2.70 10.32 27.81
N PRO A 95 2.30 10.24 29.10
CA PRO A 95 0.91 10.08 29.49
C PRO A 95 0.03 11.27 29.12
N ALA A 96 0.53 12.51 29.18
CA ALA A 96 -0.27 13.67 28.77
C ALA A 96 -0.55 13.64 27.25
N ILE A 97 0.45 13.29 26.44
CA ILE A 97 0.26 13.16 24.98
C ILE A 97 -0.67 11.99 24.67
N ALA A 98 -0.54 10.88 25.42
CA ALA A 98 -1.42 9.73 25.26
C ALA A 98 -2.88 10.06 25.57
N ALA A 99 -3.13 10.86 26.62
CA ALA A 99 -4.46 11.34 26.98
C ALA A 99 -5.03 12.28 25.90
N ALA A 100 -4.24 13.25 25.44
CA ALA A 100 -4.65 14.18 24.37
C ALA A 100 -4.97 13.43 23.06
N PHE A 101 -4.17 12.42 22.70
CA PHE A 101 -4.43 11.59 21.52
C PHE A 101 -5.71 10.75 21.68
N ALA A 102 -5.96 10.22 22.88
CA ALA A 102 -7.17 9.45 23.17
C ALA A 102 -8.45 10.32 23.17
N ALA A 103 -8.36 11.57 23.65
CA ALA A 103 -9.43 12.56 23.56
C ALA A 103 -9.67 13.06 22.12
N GLY A 104 -8.67 12.89 21.24
CA GLY A 104 -8.68 13.38 19.86
C GLY A 104 -8.33 14.87 19.75
N ASP A 105 -7.68 15.42 20.77
CA ASP A 105 -7.20 16.82 20.79
C ASP A 105 -5.96 17.00 19.90
N VAL A 106 -5.18 15.93 19.70
CA VAL A 106 -4.06 15.88 18.76
C VAL A 106 -4.26 14.78 17.73
N SER A 107 -3.93 15.09 16.48
CA SER A 107 -4.01 14.15 15.37
C SER A 107 -2.94 13.08 15.42
N TRP A 108 -3.17 11.94 14.73
CA TRP A 108 -2.14 10.91 14.54
C TRP A 108 -0.82 11.46 14.00
N THR A 109 -0.87 12.45 13.10
CA THR A 109 0.35 13.04 12.51
C THR A 109 1.09 13.88 13.54
N GLN A 110 0.39 14.71 14.32
CA GLN A 110 0.97 15.42 15.47
C GLN A 110 1.54 14.43 16.49
N THR A 111 0.77 13.42 16.91
CA THR A 111 1.22 12.41 17.89
C THR A 111 2.50 11.71 17.45
N ARG A 112 2.68 11.42 16.15
CA ARG A 112 3.95 10.86 15.64
C ARG A 112 5.15 11.80 15.81
N LEU A 113 4.94 13.10 15.58
CA LEU A 113 5.97 14.13 15.70
C LEU A 113 6.31 14.33 17.17
N LEU A 114 5.29 14.47 18.02
CA LEU A 114 5.44 14.58 19.46
C LEU A 114 6.12 13.36 20.07
N ALA A 115 5.71 12.14 19.70
CA ALA A 115 6.37 10.91 20.15
C ALA A 115 7.85 10.81 19.77
N THR A 116 8.28 11.56 18.75
CA THR A 116 9.68 11.63 18.29
C THR A 116 10.47 12.68 19.07
N ALA A 117 9.86 13.82 19.41
CA ALA A 117 10.57 14.97 19.99
C ALA A 117 10.40 15.13 21.50
N ALA A 118 9.24 14.77 22.05
CA ALA A 118 8.90 14.99 23.45
C ALA A 118 9.58 13.96 24.37
N THR A 119 9.99 14.47 25.53
CA THR A 119 10.41 13.72 26.73
C THR A 119 9.32 13.82 27.80
N PRO A 120 9.35 12.97 28.85
CA PRO A 120 8.39 13.09 29.95
C PRO A 120 8.35 14.50 30.55
N ASP A 121 9.50 15.16 30.68
CA ASP A 121 9.58 16.51 31.27
C ASP A 121 9.10 17.62 30.32
N SER A 122 9.14 17.40 29.00
CA SER A 122 8.78 18.41 27.98
C SER A 122 7.42 18.16 27.31
N GLU A 123 6.70 17.09 27.68
CA GLU A 123 5.47 16.71 26.97
C GLU A 123 4.37 17.78 27.04
N GLY A 124 4.29 18.52 28.15
CA GLY A 124 3.33 19.61 28.32
C GLY A 124 3.59 20.79 27.38
N GLU A 125 4.86 21.20 27.24
CA GLU A 125 5.27 22.27 26.33
C GLU A 125 5.02 21.88 24.87
N TRP A 126 5.37 20.65 24.51
CA TRP A 126 5.13 20.10 23.18
C TRP A 126 3.64 20.00 22.84
N LEU A 127 2.78 19.68 23.82
CA LEU A 127 1.33 19.69 23.64
C LEU A 127 0.77 21.09 23.42
N ALA A 128 1.22 22.07 24.19
CA ALA A 128 0.83 23.47 23.99
C ALA A 128 1.23 23.93 22.57
N LEU A 129 2.49 23.67 22.17
CA LEU A 129 2.96 23.95 20.82
C LEU A 129 2.12 23.27 19.72
N ALA A 130 1.73 22.02 19.92
CA ALA A 130 0.95 21.28 18.93
C ALA A 130 -0.48 21.82 18.75
N ARG A 131 -1.07 22.43 19.78
CA ARG A 131 -2.41 23.03 19.71
C ARG A 131 -2.43 24.29 18.85
N ASP A 132 -1.35 25.07 18.89
CA ASP A 132 -1.28 26.39 18.25
C ASP A 132 -0.52 26.37 16.90
N ARG A 133 -0.09 25.19 16.43
CA ARG A 133 0.74 25.04 15.23
C ARG A 133 0.16 24.03 14.26
N THR A 134 0.25 24.37 12.97
CA THR A 134 -0.03 23.43 11.88
C THR A 134 0.93 22.24 11.92
N VAL A 135 0.51 21.10 11.36
CA VAL A 135 1.38 19.91 11.23
C VAL A 135 2.69 20.25 10.54
N ARG A 136 2.68 21.09 9.51
CA ARG A 136 3.90 21.50 8.77
C ARG A 136 4.85 22.33 9.64
N ALA A 137 4.32 23.23 10.46
CA ALA A 137 5.13 24.01 11.40
C ALA A 137 5.71 23.10 12.49
N LEU A 138 4.92 22.14 13.00
CA LEU A 138 5.40 21.15 13.96
C LEU A 138 6.48 20.24 13.34
N GLU A 139 6.33 19.82 12.08
CA GLU A 139 7.34 19.08 11.34
C GLU A 139 8.65 19.84 11.22
N ALA A 140 8.61 21.16 11.01
CA ALA A 140 9.81 22.01 10.95
C ALA A 140 10.52 22.13 12.30
N LEU A 141 9.77 22.13 13.41
CA LEU A 141 10.33 22.16 14.77
C LEU A 141 10.94 20.82 15.19
N VAL A 142 10.31 19.71 14.80
CA VAL A 142 10.81 18.35 15.09
C VAL A 142 11.95 17.96 14.14
N ALA A 143 12.07 18.64 13.00
CA ALA A 143 13.11 18.38 12.04
C ALA A 143 14.51 18.64 12.63
N ARG A 144 15.27 17.57 12.90
CA ARG A 144 16.72 17.65 12.70
C ARG A 144 16.99 17.88 11.21
N PRO A 145 17.92 18.77 10.82
CA PRO A 145 18.38 18.83 9.44
C PRO A 145 18.85 17.41 9.06
N PRO A 146 18.33 16.84 7.95
CA PRO A 146 18.81 15.54 7.51
C PRO A 146 20.30 15.68 7.15
N ALA A 147 21.08 14.61 7.31
CA ALA A 147 22.46 14.60 6.84
C ALA A 147 22.55 14.77 5.32
N ASP A 148 21.45 14.48 4.60
CA ASP A 148 21.29 14.59 3.16
C ASP A 148 19.99 15.35 2.80
N PRO A 149 20.06 16.47 2.05
CA PRO A 149 18.89 17.20 1.53
C PRO A 149 17.90 16.34 0.73
N ASP A 150 18.33 15.23 0.13
CA ASP A 150 17.50 14.40 -0.74
C ASP A 150 16.42 13.58 0.00
N GLU A 151 16.55 13.35 1.32
CA GLU A 151 15.64 12.47 2.07
C GLU A 151 14.22 13.04 2.23
N ARG A 152 14.03 14.36 2.16
CA ARG A 152 12.74 15.02 2.45
C ARG A 152 11.90 15.25 1.20
N HIS A 153 12.51 15.45 0.04
CA HIS A 153 11.83 15.94 -1.14
C HIS A 153 11.55 14.80 -2.12
N ARG A 154 10.31 14.70 -2.61
CA ARG A 154 9.97 13.79 -3.70
C ARG A 154 9.43 14.58 -4.87
N LEU A 155 10.19 14.61 -5.96
CA LEU A 155 9.74 15.17 -7.22
C LEU A 155 8.87 14.16 -7.97
N ARG A 156 7.81 14.65 -8.61
CA ARG A 156 6.98 13.84 -9.50
C ARG A 156 7.57 13.91 -10.91
N PHE A 157 8.00 12.77 -11.42
CA PHE A 157 8.30 12.58 -12.83
C PHE A 157 7.02 12.17 -13.58
N SER A 158 6.78 12.75 -14.75
CA SER A 158 5.69 12.38 -15.64
C SER A 158 6.14 12.48 -17.09
N LEU A 159 5.87 11.45 -17.88
CA LEU A 159 6.15 11.40 -19.31
C LEU A 159 4.91 10.92 -20.05
N ARG A 160 4.36 11.79 -20.91
CA ARG A 160 3.31 11.44 -21.88
C ARG A 160 3.91 10.53 -22.94
N CYS A 161 3.27 9.39 -23.18
CA CYS A 161 3.80 8.33 -24.04
C CYS A 161 2.69 7.53 -24.71
N PRO A 162 3.00 6.81 -25.80
CA PRO A 162 2.14 5.76 -26.32
C PRO A 162 1.92 4.61 -25.31
N ARG A 163 0.79 3.91 -25.43
CA ARG A 163 0.48 2.74 -24.58
C ARG A 163 1.53 1.63 -24.66
N ARG A 164 2.12 1.41 -25.84
CA ARG A 164 3.19 0.40 -26.02
C ARG A 164 4.40 0.69 -25.13
N LEU A 165 4.78 1.96 -25.01
CA LEU A 165 5.92 2.38 -24.20
C LEU A 165 5.62 2.19 -22.72
N ARG A 166 4.39 2.49 -22.28
CA ARG A 166 3.97 2.19 -20.90
C ARG A 166 4.00 0.68 -20.58
N ALA A 167 3.63 -0.17 -21.54
CA ALA A 167 3.75 -1.61 -21.38
C ALA A 167 5.22 -2.06 -21.28
N ARG A 168 6.10 -1.53 -22.15
CA ARG A 168 7.55 -1.77 -22.09
C ARG A 168 8.17 -1.31 -20.77
N TRP A 169 7.74 -0.17 -20.24
CA TRP A 169 8.11 0.30 -18.90
C TRP A 169 7.76 -0.71 -17.80
N ARG A 170 6.56 -1.30 -17.82
CA ARG A 170 6.18 -2.34 -16.86
C ARG A 170 7.07 -3.59 -16.97
N GLN A 171 7.41 -4.00 -18.20
CA GLN A 171 8.35 -5.11 -18.44
C GLN A 171 9.74 -4.81 -17.87
N ALA A 172 10.29 -3.61 -18.14
CA ALA A 172 11.58 -3.19 -17.60
C ALA A 172 11.58 -3.15 -16.06
N VAL A 173 10.51 -2.64 -15.43
CA VAL A 173 10.36 -2.67 -13.97
C VAL A 173 10.36 -4.10 -13.42
N GLU A 174 9.72 -5.04 -14.13
CA GLU A 174 9.71 -6.45 -13.74
C GLU A 174 11.10 -7.10 -13.87
N LEU A 175 11.87 -6.77 -14.90
CA LEU A 175 13.26 -7.19 -15.04
C LEU A 175 14.15 -6.58 -13.95
N ALA A 176 14.00 -5.28 -13.66
CA ALA A 176 14.73 -4.60 -12.58
C ALA A 176 14.51 -5.30 -11.23
N ARG A 177 13.27 -5.74 -10.95
CA ARG A 177 12.95 -6.53 -9.75
C ARG A 177 13.66 -7.89 -9.73
N ARG A 178 13.77 -8.56 -10.88
CA ARG A 178 14.52 -9.83 -11.00
C ARG A 178 15.98 -9.61 -10.68
N MET A 179 16.60 -8.60 -11.31
CA MET A 179 18.01 -8.26 -11.12
C MET A 179 18.33 -7.87 -9.67
N ALA A 180 17.47 -7.05 -9.05
CA ALA A 180 17.63 -6.65 -7.66
C ALA A 180 17.27 -7.73 -6.62
N GLY A 181 16.74 -8.89 -7.06
CA GLY A 181 16.33 -9.96 -6.15
C GLY A 181 15.19 -9.57 -5.17
N SER A 182 14.48 -8.48 -5.42
CA SER A 182 13.45 -7.96 -4.52
C SER A 182 12.32 -7.22 -5.24
N GLU A 183 11.21 -7.01 -4.55
CA GLU A 183 10.16 -6.10 -5.03
C GLU A 183 10.61 -4.65 -4.89
N LEU A 184 10.66 -3.93 -6.01
CA LEU A 184 11.05 -2.53 -6.07
C LEU A 184 9.83 -1.62 -6.26
N PRO A 185 9.69 -0.55 -5.47
CA PRO A 185 8.83 0.59 -5.81
C PRO A 185 9.28 1.22 -7.13
N LEU A 186 8.36 1.87 -7.87
CA LEU A 186 8.65 2.47 -9.17
C LEU A 186 9.84 3.44 -9.16
N ALA A 187 10.05 4.18 -8.06
CA ALA A 187 11.20 5.08 -7.92
C ALA A 187 12.54 4.34 -7.92
N ALA A 188 12.65 3.26 -7.14
CA ALA A 188 13.87 2.46 -7.08
C ALA A 188 14.07 1.65 -8.38
N ALA A 189 12.99 1.20 -9.02
CA ALA A 189 13.08 0.58 -10.33
C ALA A 189 13.56 1.59 -11.39
N ALA A 190 13.07 2.83 -11.35
CA ALA A 190 13.54 3.90 -12.24
C ALA A 190 15.04 4.19 -12.04
N GLU A 191 15.50 4.24 -10.80
CA GLU A 191 16.91 4.42 -10.46
C GLU A 191 17.79 3.31 -11.05
N VAL A 192 17.43 2.04 -10.85
CA VAL A 192 18.17 0.90 -11.39
C VAL A 192 18.16 0.89 -12.93
N ILE A 193 17.02 1.20 -13.56
CA ILE A 193 16.92 1.31 -15.03
C ILE A 193 17.82 2.44 -15.55
N ALA A 194 17.82 3.59 -14.88
CA ALA A 194 18.66 4.73 -15.29
C ALA A 194 20.15 4.42 -15.11
N ALA A 195 20.52 3.80 -14.00
CA ALA A 195 21.90 3.40 -13.71
C ALA A 195 22.43 2.39 -14.74
N GLU A 196 21.62 1.41 -15.13
CA GLU A 196 21.95 0.46 -16.20
C GLU A 196 22.16 1.19 -17.53
N GLY A 197 21.21 2.04 -17.95
CA GLY A 197 21.35 2.78 -19.20
C GLY A 197 22.58 3.68 -19.25
N LEU A 198 22.86 4.40 -18.16
CA LEU A 198 24.02 5.29 -18.07
C LEU A 198 25.36 4.55 -18.01
N SER A 199 25.36 3.28 -17.62
CA SER A 199 26.55 2.44 -17.68
C SER A 199 26.98 2.14 -19.12
N ALA A 200 26.05 2.17 -20.09
CA ALA A 200 26.33 2.01 -21.52
C ALA A 200 26.57 3.33 -22.27
N ALA A 201 26.01 4.45 -21.80
CA ALA A 201 26.16 5.76 -22.41
C ALA A 201 26.23 6.87 -21.34
N PRO A 202 27.43 7.27 -20.87
CA PRO A 202 27.56 8.30 -19.84
C PRO A 202 27.19 9.68 -20.42
N ALA A 203 26.22 10.35 -19.79
CA ALA A 203 25.87 11.75 -20.06
C ALA A 203 26.55 12.69 -19.04
N PRO A 204 26.82 13.95 -19.41
CA PRO A 204 27.27 14.96 -18.46
C PRO A 204 26.16 15.25 -17.42
N VAL A 205 26.57 15.35 -16.15
CA VAL A 205 25.70 15.68 -15.02
C VAL A 205 25.52 17.20 -14.98
N ASP A 206 24.27 17.67 -14.93
CA ASP A 206 23.93 19.10 -14.83
C ASP A 206 23.36 19.39 -13.43
N ASP A 207 24.16 20.09 -12.60
CA ASP A 207 23.83 20.48 -11.24
C ASP A 207 23.08 21.82 -11.23
N CYS A 208 21.76 21.78 -11.41
CA CYS A 208 20.92 22.96 -11.26
C CYS A 208 20.28 22.99 -9.85
N PRO A 209 20.63 23.96 -8.98
CA PRO A 209 20.06 24.03 -7.63
C PRO A 209 18.59 24.49 -7.67
N PHE A 210 17.75 23.75 -6.94
CA PHE A 210 16.32 24.03 -6.79
C PHE A 210 16.11 25.08 -5.68
N ARG A 211 15.35 26.15 -5.96
CA ARG A 211 15.03 27.19 -4.96
C ARG A 211 13.60 27.04 -4.46
N GLU A 212 13.46 26.86 -3.15
CA GLU A 212 12.19 26.64 -2.46
C GLU A 212 11.52 27.99 -2.11
N PRO A 213 10.22 28.19 -2.38
CA PRO A 213 9.51 29.37 -1.90
C PRO A 213 9.18 29.24 -0.40
N PRO A 214 9.31 30.33 0.38
CA PRO A 214 9.05 30.31 1.82
C PRO A 214 7.58 29.99 2.13
N PRO A 215 7.30 29.32 3.26
CA PRO A 215 5.92 29.09 3.70
C PRO A 215 5.28 30.39 4.17
N GLU A 216 4.08 30.68 3.67
CA GLU A 216 3.25 31.75 4.23
C GLU A 216 2.76 31.37 5.63
N PRO A 217 2.81 32.29 6.61
CA PRO A 217 2.18 32.11 7.90
C PRO A 217 0.67 32.22 7.71
N VAL A 218 -0.11 31.35 8.38
CA VAL A 218 -1.56 31.44 8.27
C VAL A 218 -2.23 31.02 9.58
N ASP A 219 -3.05 31.91 10.10
CA ASP A 219 -3.87 31.70 11.29
C ASP A 219 -4.92 30.61 11.09
N THR A 220 -5.13 29.83 12.15
CA THR A 220 -6.19 28.83 12.25
C THR A 220 -7.43 29.53 12.81
N PRO A 221 -8.57 29.54 12.10
CA PRO A 221 -9.79 30.14 12.64
C PRO A 221 -10.22 29.45 13.94
N ALA A 222 -10.67 30.24 14.92
CA ALA A 222 -11.17 29.72 16.19
C ALA A 222 -12.38 28.79 15.99
N ASP A 223 -12.45 27.72 16.79
CA ASP A 223 -13.49 26.69 16.67
C ASP A 223 -14.87 27.27 17.02
N PRO A 224 -15.90 27.16 16.15
CA PRO A 224 -17.23 27.72 16.41
C PRO A 224 -18.04 27.04 17.53
N GLY A 225 -17.41 26.33 18.47
CA GLY A 225 -18.06 25.88 19.70
C GLY A 225 -19.26 24.95 19.51
N TRP A 226 -19.20 23.97 18.60
CA TRP A 226 -20.24 22.94 18.52
C TRP A 226 -19.85 21.70 19.33
N SER A 227 -20.61 21.44 20.39
CA SER A 227 -20.46 20.27 21.26
C SER A 227 -20.63 18.99 20.45
N ALA A 228 -19.63 18.12 20.57
CA ALA A 228 -19.71 16.79 19.98
C ALA A 228 -20.91 16.08 20.61
N VAL A 229 -21.77 15.49 19.78
CA VAL A 229 -22.69 14.46 20.26
C VAL A 229 -21.81 13.35 20.85
N GLU A 230 -21.77 13.27 22.18
CA GLU A 230 -21.09 12.22 22.91
C GLU A 230 -21.87 10.92 22.69
N VAL A 231 -21.37 10.10 21.78
CA VAL A 231 -21.80 8.70 21.69
C VAL A 231 -20.62 7.85 22.12
N PRO A 232 -20.85 6.84 22.98
CA PRO A 232 -19.80 5.94 23.43
C PRO A 232 -19.02 5.34 22.27
N ILE A 233 -17.72 5.14 22.52
CA ILE A 233 -16.84 4.28 21.74
C ILE A 233 -17.56 2.94 21.53
N ALA A 234 -17.37 2.29 20.37
CA ALA A 234 -17.78 0.89 20.27
C ALA A 234 -16.95 0.10 21.30
N GLU A 235 -17.56 -0.19 22.46
CA GLU A 235 -17.00 -0.86 23.64
C GLU A 235 -16.20 -2.12 23.28
N ASP A 236 -16.52 -2.72 22.13
CA ASP A 236 -15.92 -3.93 21.56
C ASP A 236 -14.48 -3.77 21.07
N VAL A 237 -14.04 -2.57 20.64
CA VAL A 237 -12.69 -2.39 20.05
C VAL A 237 -11.61 -2.33 21.14
N GLU A 238 -11.89 -1.68 22.27
CA GLU A 238 -10.95 -1.64 23.39
C GLU A 238 -10.84 -2.98 24.10
N LYS A 239 -11.92 -3.77 24.13
CA LYS A 239 -11.92 -5.16 24.60
C LYS A 239 -10.89 -6.04 23.88
N LEU A 240 -10.48 -5.70 22.66
CA LEU A 240 -9.40 -6.40 21.93
C LEU A 240 -8.02 -6.31 22.62
N LEU A 241 -7.83 -5.32 23.50
CA LEU A 241 -6.63 -5.18 24.32
C LEU A 241 -6.57 -6.20 25.46
N GLN A 242 -7.68 -6.84 25.86
CA GLN A 242 -7.69 -7.83 26.94
C GLN A 242 -6.92 -9.06 26.50
N LEU A 243 -5.63 -9.14 26.84
CA LEU A 243 -4.72 -10.21 26.42
C LEU A 243 -5.19 -11.54 27.00
N GLY A 244 -5.38 -12.54 26.13
CA GLY A 244 -5.45 -13.94 26.55
C GLY A 244 -4.08 -14.44 27.04
N PRO A 245 -3.94 -15.71 27.43
CA PRO A 245 -2.67 -16.25 27.93
C PRO A 245 -1.52 -15.90 26.98
N ALA A 246 -0.44 -15.38 27.57
CA ALA A 246 0.57 -14.57 26.89
C ALA A 246 1.08 -15.16 25.57
N GLY A 247 1.08 -14.33 24.51
CA GLY A 247 2.01 -14.49 23.40
C GLY A 247 1.68 -15.52 22.32
N ASP A 248 0.41 -15.89 22.12
CA ASP A 248 -0.03 -16.66 20.95
C ASP A 248 0.01 -15.78 19.66
N PRO A 249 0.91 -16.04 18.69
CA PRO A 249 1.00 -15.29 17.44
C PRO A 249 -0.31 -15.21 16.65
N PHE A 250 -1.12 -16.27 16.72
CA PHE A 250 -2.32 -16.42 15.91
C PHE A 250 -3.49 -15.62 16.49
N MET A 251 -3.61 -15.56 17.82
CA MET A 251 -4.56 -14.69 18.51
C MET A 251 -4.25 -13.21 18.27
N ILE A 252 -2.97 -12.83 18.29
CA ILE A 252 -2.57 -11.45 17.99
C ILE A 252 -2.85 -11.09 16.52
N ASP A 253 -2.59 -11.99 15.55
CA ASP A 253 -3.01 -11.80 14.14
C ASP A 253 -4.51 -11.58 14.02
N GLU A 254 -5.32 -12.40 14.69
CA GLU A 254 -6.77 -12.27 14.67
C GLU A 254 -7.25 -10.92 15.23
N ARG A 255 -6.73 -10.51 16.38
CA ARG A 255 -7.07 -9.22 17.00
C ARG A 255 -6.67 -8.03 16.13
N LEU A 256 -5.48 -8.09 15.52
CA LEU A 256 -5.04 -7.07 14.56
C LEU A 256 -5.99 -6.97 13.37
N ARG A 257 -6.48 -8.11 12.85
CA ARG A 257 -7.48 -8.14 11.78
C ARG A 257 -8.84 -7.59 12.21
N VAL A 258 -9.30 -7.92 13.42
CA VAL A 258 -10.56 -7.37 13.96
C VAL A 258 -10.47 -5.85 14.11
N ALA A 259 -9.40 -5.34 14.74
CA ALA A 259 -9.16 -3.91 14.86
C ALA A 259 -9.05 -3.22 13.50
N ARG A 260 -8.39 -3.87 12.52
CA ARG A 260 -8.29 -3.35 11.15
C ARG A 260 -9.65 -3.29 10.46
N ARG A 261 -10.52 -4.28 10.62
CA ARG A 261 -11.89 -4.28 10.07
C ARG A 261 -12.73 -3.16 10.68
N ALA A 262 -12.61 -2.91 11.99
CA ALA A 262 -13.25 -1.76 12.63
C ALA A 262 -12.76 -0.44 12.02
N MET A 263 -11.44 -0.27 11.86
CA MET A 263 -10.87 0.91 11.20
C MET A 263 -11.33 1.04 9.73
N GLN A 264 -11.53 -0.07 9.02
CA GLN A 264 -12.00 -0.07 7.63
C GLN A 264 -13.43 0.46 7.51
N ARG A 265 -14.32 0.11 8.45
CA ARG A 265 -15.69 0.63 8.49
C ARG A 265 -15.73 2.14 8.78
N ILE A 266 -14.81 2.62 9.62
CA ILE A 266 -14.63 4.06 9.89
C ILE A 266 -14.13 4.77 8.61
N ASP A 267 -13.08 4.23 7.99
CA ASP A 267 -12.51 4.75 6.74
C ASP A 267 -13.57 4.82 5.62
N TRP A 268 -14.44 3.80 5.50
CA TRP A 268 -15.54 3.78 4.54
C TRP A 268 -16.52 4.94 4.75
N GLN A 269 -17.09 5.07 5.96
CA GLN A 269 -18.03 6.16 6.30
C GLN A 269 -17.38 7.52 6.09
N MET A 270 -16.11 7.66 6.48
CA MET A 270 -15.35 8.89 6.29
C MET A 270 -15.17 9.22 4.81
N GLY A 271 -14.90 8.23 3.95
CA GLY A 271 -14.86 8.42 2.50
C GLY A 271 -16.16 8.96 1.93
N VAL A 272 -17.30 8.39 2.35
CA VAL A 272 -18.66 8.82 1.91
C VAL A 272 -18.89 10.28 2.25
N LEU A 273 -18.63 10.66 3.51
CA LEU A 273 -18.83 12.02 3.99
C LEU A 273 -17.84 13.00 3.34
N LEU A 274 -16.54 12.67 3.29
CA LEU A 274 -15.53 13.52 2.68
C LEU A 274 -15.82 13.80 1.21
N ARG A 275 -16.32 12.81 0.45
CA ARG A 275 -16.64 13.00 -0.96
C ARG A 275 -17.76 14.04 -1.11
N THR A 276 -18.84 13.90 -0.35
CA THR A 276 -19.94 14.88 -0.34
C THR A 276 -19.47 16.27 0.12
N PHE A 277 -18.68 16.32 1.19
CA PHE A 277 -18.13 17.55 1.76
C PHE A 277 -17.22 18.30 0.77
N PHE A 278 -16.42 17.57 0.00
CA PHE A 278 -15.51 18.13 -1.00
C PHE A 278 -16.24 18.58 -2.25
N ASP A 279 -17.16 17.76 -2.76
CA ASP A 279 -17.96 18.07 -3.95
C ASP A 279 -18.79 19.35 -3.73
N LEU A 280 -19.32 19.55 -2.52
CA LEU A 280 -20.08 20.74 -2.14
C LEU A 280 -19.21 21.92 -1.65
N ARG A 281 -17.89 21.74 -1.50
CA ARG A 281 -16.96 22.76 -0.96
C ARG A 281 -17.39 23.31 0.41
N LEU A 282 -17.85 22.44 1.32
CA LEU A 282 -18.38 22.86 2.64
C LEU A 282 -17.30 23.37 3.60
N HIS A 283 -16.03 23.06 3.35
CA HIS A 283 -14.89 23.61 4.09
C HIS A 283 -14.88 25.15 4.15
N ARG A 284 -15.45 25.81 3.13
CA ARG A 284 -15.54 27.28 3.06
C ARG A 284 -16.47 27.87 4.12
N ALA A 285 -17.50 27.14 4.56
CA ALA A 285 -18.41 27.59 5.62
C ALA A 285 -17.70 27.73 6.98
N PHE A 286 -16.52 27.10 7.13
CA PHE A 286 -15.66 27.19 8.31
C PHE A 286 -14.43 28.08 8.07
N GLY A 287 -14.41 28.88 7.00
CA GLY A 287 -13.30 29.78 6.69
C GLY A 287 -12.02 29.10 6.17
N PHE A 288 -12.03 27.80 5.88
CA PHE A 288 -10.84 27.16 5.32
C PHE A 288 -10.70 27.47 3.82
N PRO A 289 -9.50 27.89 3.34
CA PRO A 289 -9.25 28.16 1.92
C PRO A 289 -9.24 26.90 1.03
N SER A 290 -9.01 25.71 1.61
CA SER A 290 -9.02 24.46 0.87
C SER A 290 -9.48 23.27 1.70
N ALA A 291 -10.04 22.26 1.02
CA ALA A 291 -10.40 20.98 1.62
C ALA A 291 -9.20 20.27 2.27
N SER A 292 -8.02 20.36 1.66
CA SER A 292 -6.77 19.79 2.20
C SER A 292 -6.40 20.40 3.54
N ARG A 293 -6.60 21.72 3.70
CA ARG A 293 -6.36 22.41 4.96
C ARG A 293 -7.39 22.03 6.02
N TYR A 294 -8.68 22.02 5.65
CA TYR A 294 -9.73 21.55 6.55
C TYR A 294 -9.43 20.14 7.11
N VAL A 295 -9.07 19.17 6.27
CA VAL A 295 -8.81 17.80 6.77
C VAL A 295 -7.54 17.71 7.61
N ALA A 296 -6.51 18.50 7.30
CA ALA A 296 -5.27 18.51 8.06
C ALA A 296 -5.48 19.11 9.46
N GLU A 297 -6.04 20.31 9.52
CA GLU A 297 -6.18 21.07 10.77
C GLU A 297 -7.36 20.58 11.61
N ARG A 298 -8.51 20.28 10.99
CA ARG A 298 -9.76 20.01 11.73
C ARG A 298 -10.04 18.53 11.96
N LEU A 299 -9.53 17.65 11.09
CA LEU A 299 -9.70 16.19 11.23
C LEU A 299 -8.41 15.45 11.58
N GLY A 300 -7.25 16.11 11.52
CA GLY A 300 -5.98 15.46 11.78
C GLY A 300 -5.56 14.43 10.72
N LEU A 301 -6.13 14.51 9.52
CA LEU A 301 -5.88 13.58 8.42
C LEU A 301 -4.94 14.18 7.40
N SER A 302 -3.97 13.39 6.92
CA SER A 302 -3.19 13.80 5.75
C SER A 302 -4.10 14.00 4.53
N GLY A 303 -3.88 15.06 3.76
CA GLY A 303 -4.61 15.29 2.50
C GLY A 303 -4.43 14.15 1.49
N ARG A 304 -3.36 13.35 1.60
CA ARG A 304 -3.18 12.11 0.82
C ARG A 304 -4.20 11.04 1.22
N LYS A 305 -4.39 10.78 2.52
CA LYS A 305 -5.38 9.82 3.02
C LYS A 305 -6.79 10.26 2.61
N ALA A 306 -7.15 11.53 2.84
CA ALA A 306 -8.47 12.05 2.47
C ALA A 306 -8.77 11.86 0.97
N ARG A 307 -7.82 12.19 0.09
CA ARG A 307 -7.96 11.95 -1.36
C ARG A 307 -8.09 10.47 -1.70
N ALA A 308 -7.34 9.59 -1.05
CA ALA A 308 -7.45 8.15 -1.28
C ALA A 308 -8.82 7.60 -0.86
N LEU A 309 -9.36 8.06 0.27
CA LEU A 309 -10.72 7.69 0.72
C LEU A 309 -11.78 8.15 -0.29
N VAL A 310 -11.71 9.40 -0.75
CA VAL A 310 -12.63 9.94 -1.75
C VAL A 310 -12.52 9.22 -3.10
N ALA A 311 -11.30 8.90 -3.53
CA ALA A 311 -11.07 8.16 -4.77
C ALA A 311 -11.62 6.72 -4.68
N LEU A 312 -11.37 6.03 -3.57
CA LEU A 312 -11.92 4.70 -3.34
C LEU A 312 -13.45 4.76 -3.36
N GLU A 313 -14.03 5.66 -2.59
CA GLU A 313 -15.48 5.85 -2.48
C GLU A 313 -16.14 6.07 -3.86
N ARG A 314 -15.58 6.95 -4.69
CA ARG A 314 -16.07 7.17 -6.07
C ARG A 314 -16.02 5.90 -6.92
N GLY A 315 -15.02 5.05 -6.70
CA GLY A 315 -14.93 3.73 -7.32
C GLY A 315 -16.00 2.77 -6.79
N LEU A 316 -16.18 2.70 -5.47
CA LEU A 316 -17.17 1.84 -4.84
C LEU A 316 -18.60 2.14 -5.32
N ARG A 317 -18.97 3.42 -5.54
CA ARG A 317 -20.30 3.76 -6.11
C ARG A 317 -20.53 3.18 -7.52
N ARG A 318 -19.47 3.01 -8.30
CA ARG A 318 -19.56 2.46 -9.66
C ARG A 318 -19.67 0.93 -9.66
N THR A 319 -19.31 0.30 -8.54
CA THR A 319 -19.15 -1.14 -8.41
C THR A 319 -19.78 -1.61 -7.09
N PRO A 320 -21.11 -1.86 -7.06
CA PRO A 320 -21.83 -2.20 -5.85
C PRO A 320 -21.33 -3.46 -5.13
N ALA A 321 -20.89 -4.49 -5.87
CA ALA A 321 -20.36 -5.71 -5.27
C ALA A 321 -19.02 -5.45 -4.55
N LEU A 322 -18.13 -4.64 -5.13
CA LEU A 322 -16.91 -4.19 -4.43
C LEU A 322 -17.23 -3.34 -3.19
N ALA A 323 -18.27 -2.50 -3.25
CA ALA A 323 -18.72 -1.71 -2.11
C ALA A 323 -19.19 -2.58 -0.94
N ALA A 324 -19.99 -3.61 -1.23
CA ALA A 324 -20.44 -4.58 -0.22
C ALA A 324 -19.25 -5.34 0.38
N ALA A 325 -18.40 -5.92 -0.46
CA ALA A 325 -17.24 -6.70 -0.02
C ALA A 325 -16.25 -5.87 0.81
N TYR A 326 -16.04 -4.59 0.47
CA TYR A 326 -15.21 -3.67 1.25
C TYR A 326 -15.87 -3.29 2.59
N ARG A 327 -17.19 -3.05 2.63
CA ARG A 327 -17.91 -2.71 3.87
C ARG A 327 -17.90 -3.87 4.88
N GLU A 328 -18.08 -5.09 4.39
CA GLU A 328 -18.08 -6.31 5.21
C GLU A 328 -16.68 -6.69 5.70
N GLY A 329 -15.64 -6.17 5.05
CA GLY A 329 -14.23 -6.49 5.35
C GLY A 329 -13.72 -7.76 4.68
N ASN A 330 -14.45 -8.27 3.68
CA ASN A 330 -14.06 -9.40 2.84
C ASN A 330 -12.94 -9.00 1.87
N VAL A 331 -12.97 -7.75 1.39
CA VAL A 331 -11.91 -7.15 0.59
C VAL A 331 -11.22 -6.07 1.41
N SER A 332 -9.90 -6.21 1.61
CA SER A 332 -9.10 -5.23 2.35
C SER A 332 -8.89 -3.94 1.54
N TRP A 333 -8.51 -2.86 2.23
CA TRP A 333 -8.12 -1.59 1.60
C TRP A 333 -7.16 -1.72 0.40
N LEU A 334 -6.08 -2.51 0.55
CA LEU A 334 -5.14 -2.68 -0.57
C LEU A 334 -5.77 -3.43 -1.73
N ARG A 335 -6.52 -4.50 -1.47
CA ARG A 335 -7.22 -5.25 -2.51
C ARG A 335 -8.23 -4.36 -3.25
N ALA A 336 -8.98 -3.54 -2.52
CA ALA A 336 -9.94 -2.60 -3.12
C ALA A 336 -9.26 -1.58 -4.02
N LEU A 337 -8.15 -0.96 -3.58
CA LEU A 337 -7.36 -0.05 -4.40
C LEU A 337 -6.75 -0.74 -5.63
N THR A 338 -6.29 -1.99 -5.48
CA THR A 338 -5.79 -2.81 -6.59
C THR A 338 -6.88 -3.09 -7.63
N LEU A 339 -8.13 -3.26 -7.20
CA LEU A 339 -9.24 -3.53 -8.13
C LEU A 339 -9.76 -2.29 -8.85
N LEU A 340 -9.64 -1.08 -8.28
CA LEU A 340 -10.20 0.14 -8.88
C LEU A 340 -9.91 0.35 -10.38
N PRO A 341 -8.70 0.02 -10.91
CA PRO A 341 -8.41 0.18 -12.32
C PRO A 341 -9.13 -0.79 -13.26
N VAL A 342 -9.63 -1.93 -12.77
CA VAL A 342 -10.22 -3.02 -13.58
C VAL A 342 -11.65 -3.37 -13.18
N ALA A 343 -12.13 -2.88 -12.04
CA ALA A 343 -13.48 -3.10 -11.56
C ALA A 343 -14.52 -2.47 -12.52
N SER A 344 -15.47 -3.28 -12.97
CA SER A 344 -16.65 -2.89 -13.75
C SER A 344 -17.91 -3.09 -12.91
N ARG A 345 -19.10 -3.06 -13.52
CA ARG A 345 -20.39 -3.33 -12.85
C ARG A 345 -20.73 -4.83 -12.73
N ASP A 346 -20.04 -5.68 -13.49
CA ASP A 346 -20.27 -7.12 -13.60
C ASP A 346 -19.02 -7.86 -13.10
N ASP A 347 -18.82 -7.97 -11.79
CA ASP A 347 -17.45 -8.00 -11.28
C ASP A 347 -17.00 -9.33 -10.68
N ALA A 348 -16.71 -10.26 -11.60
CA ALA A 348 -15.86 -11.43 -11.38
C ALA A 348 -14.51 -11.09 -10.69
N TRP A 349 -14.02 -9.85 -10.84
CA TRP A 349 -12.83 -9.36 -10.15
C TRP A 349 -12.99 -9.27 -8.63
N VAL A 350 -14.20 -9.00 -8.11
CA VAL A 350 -14.45 -8.95 -6.67
C VAL A 350 -14.39 -10.35 -6.07
N ALA A 351 -15.03 -11.32 -6.73
CA ALA A 351 -14.92 -12.74 -6.37
C ALA A 351 -13.44 -13.18 -6.42
N ARG A 352 -12.72 -12.86 -7.51
CA ARG A 352 -11.30 -13.17 -7.65
C ARG A 352 -10.46 -12.56 -6.52
N ALA A 353 -10.75 -11.34 -6.08
CA ALA A 353 -10.08 -10.71 -4.96
C ALA A 353 -10.42 -11.33 -3.59
N GLY A 354 -11.36 -12.28 -3.48
CA GLY A 354 -11.49 -13.16 -2.32
C GLY A 354 -10.77 -14.50 -2.49
N GLU A 355 -10.53 -14.92 -3.73
CA GLU A 355 -10.04 -16.25 -4.07
C GLU A 355 -8.52 -16.38 -4.08
N VAL A 356 -7.75 -15.32 -4.37
CA VAL A 356 -6.29 -15.41 -4.55
C VAL A 356 -5.51 -14.54 -3.56
N THR A 357 -4.22 -14.84 -3.37
CA THR A 357 -3.30 -13.98 -2.60
C THR A 357 -3.26 -12.56 -3.16
N LEU A 358 -2.96 -11.56 -2.33
CA LEU A 358 -2.83 -10.17 -2.81
C LEU A 358 -1.70 -10.06 -3.84
N ARG A 359 -0.60 -10.82 -3.66
CA ARG A 359 0.49 -10.90 -4.63
C ARG A 359 -0.03 -11.33 -6.02
N ARG A 360 -0.84 -12.39 -6.05
CA ARG A 360 -1.43 -12.90 -7.30
C ARG A 360 -2.45 -11.93 -7.87
N LEU A 361 -3.30 -11.34 -7.03
CA LEU A 361 -4.27 -10.33 -7.46
C LEU A 361 -3.59 -9.14 -8.15
N VAL A 362 -2.49 -8.62 -7.57
CA VAL A 362 -1.71 -7.53 -8.18
C VAL A 362 -1.19 -7.93 -9.56
N ALA A 363 -0.60 -9.13 -9.67
CA ALA A 363 -0.10 -9.63 -10.96
C ALA A 363 -1.22 -9.82 -12.01
N GLU A 364 -2.38 -10.37 -11.60
CA GLU A 364 -3.53 -10.54 -12.49
C GLU A 364 -4.11 -9.19 -12.96
N VAL A 365 -4.18 -8.20 -12.07
CA VAL A 365 -4.62 -6.84 -12.43
C VAL A 365 -3.62 -6.17 -13.35
N GLU A 366 -2.32 -6.23 -13.06
CA GLU A 366 -1.28 -5.68 -13.95
C GLU A 366 -1.37 -6.30 -15.34
N TRP A 367 -1.51 -7.62 -15.42
CA TRP A 367 -1.73 -8.35 -16.68
C TRP A 367 -3.01 -7.91 -17.41
N ALA A 368 -4.12 -7.72 -16.68
CA ALA A 368 -5.37 -7.24 -17.28
C ALA A 368 -5.26 -5.80 -17.80
N LEU A 369 -4.46 -4.95 -17.15
CA LEU A 369 -4.18 -3.60 -17.62
C LEU A 369 -3.32 -3.61 -18.89
N ASP A 370 -2.34 -4.50 -18.99
CA ASP A 370 -1.56 -4.70 -20.22
C ASP A 370 -2.44 -5.15 -21.39
N ARG A 371 -3.38 -6.06 -21.12
CA ARG A 371 -4.39 -6.51 -22.09
C ARG A 371 -5.32 -5.39 -22.53
N ARG A 372 -5.82 -4.59 -21.57
CA ARG A 372 -6.64 -3.42 -21.88
C ARG A 372 -5.90 -2.46 -22.80
N ASP A 373 -4.63 -2.21 -22.51
CA ASP A 373 -3.79 -1.33 -23.30
C ASP A 373 -3.58 -1.88 -24.73
N ALA A 374 -3.72 -3.20 -24.93
CA ALA A 374 -3.65 -3.89 -26.21
C ALA A 374 -5.03 -4.15 -26.87
N GLY A 375 -6.12 -3.62 -26.30
CA GLY A 375 -7.47 -3.83 -26.82
C GLY A 375 -8.04 -5.24 -26.58
N LEU A 376 -7.44 -6.02 -25.67
CA LEU A 376 -7.84 -7.39 -25.34
C LEU A 376 -8.79 -7.44 -24.11
N PRO A 377 -9.59 -8.52 -23.95
CA PRO A 377 -10.46 -8.70 -22.80
C PRO A 377 -9.72 -8.63 -21.46
N THR A 378 -10.33 -7.97 -20.48
CA THR A 378 -9.76 -7.66 -19.16
C THR A 378 -10.39 -8.47 -18.03
N ALA A 379 -11.08 -9.57 -18.34
CA ALA A 379 -11.65 -10.46 -17.33
C ALA A 379 -10.54 -11.15 -16.52
N PRO A 380 -10.81 -11.56 -15.27
CA PRO A 380 -9.86 -12.34 -14.50
C PRO A 380 -9.47 -13.63 -15.24
N PRO A 381 -8.20 -14.05 -15.21
CA PRO A 381 -7.77 -15.27 -15.86
C PRO A 381 -8.35 -16.51 -15.17
N PRO A 382 -8.41 -17.68 -15.85
CA PRO A 382 -8.77 -18.94 -15.20
C PRO A 382 -7.88 -19.22 -13.98
N PRO A 383 -8.42 -19.85 -12.91
CA PRO A 383 -7.63 -20.22 -11.75
C PRO A 383 -6.39 -21.06 -12.14
N GLY A 384 -5.22 -20.69 -11.62
CA GLY A 384 -3.96 -21.39 -11.91
C GLY A 384 -3.33 -21.08 -13.28
N ALA A 385 -3.91 -20.16 -14.07
CA ALA A 385 -3.34 -19.79 -15.36
C ALA A 385 -1.97 -19.11 -15.21
N THR A 386 -1.02 -19.50 -16.06
CA THR A 386 0.23 -18.75 -16.26
C THR A 386 -0.08 -17.43 -16.96
N LEU A 387 0.40 -16.31 -16.40
CA LEU A 387 0.20 -14.98 -16.96
C LEU A 387 1.22 -14.75 -18.07
N ALA A 388 0.88 -15.16 -19.29
CA ALA A 388 1.72 -14.91 -20.46
C ALA A 388 1.81 -13.39 -20.74
N PRO A 389 3.00 -12.86 -21.08
CA PRO A 389 3.14 -11.50 -21.58
C PRO A 389 2.23 -11.28 -22.79
N VAL A 390 1.73 -10.06 -22.95
CA VAL A 390 0.97 -9.69 -24.15
C VAL A 390 1.96 -9.47 -25.30
N GLU A 391 2.10 -10.46 -26.18
CA GLU A 391 2.82 -10.32 -27.45
C GLU A 391 1.99 -9.43 -28.38
N ARG A 392 2.50 -8.24 -28.71
CA ARG A 392 1.89 -7.38 -29.73
C ARG A 392 2.58 -7.64 -31.06
N GLN A 393 1.82 -8.03 -32.09
CA GLN A 393 2.25 -7.84 -33.46
C GLN A 393 2.33 -6.33 -33.74
N MET A 394 3.50 -5.88 -34.20
CA MET A 394 3.77 -4.49 -34.57
C MET A 394 2.94 -4.11 -35.80
N CYS A 395 1.69 -3.67 -35.62
CA CYS A 395 0.90 -3.08 -36.70
C CYS A 395 1.18 -1.57 -36.76
N ALA A 396 1.86 -1.14 -37.82
CA ALA A 396 2.50 0.18 -37.97
C ALA A 396 1.58 1.41 -38.15
N ARG A 397 0.25 1.34 -37.92
CA ARG A 397 -0.66 2.37 -38.49
C ARG A 397 -1.46 3.26 -37.53
N SER A 398 -1.27 3.20 -36.21
CA SER A 398 -1.88 4.18 -35.29
C SER A 398 -1.14 4.36 -33.95
N ASP A 399 0.17 4.09 -33.90
CA ASP A 399 0.85 3.79 -32.64
C ASP A 399 1.39 5.05 -31.90
N ASP A 400 1.62 6.19 -32.57
CA ASP A 400 2.28 7.36 -31.92
C ASP A 400 1.35 8.29 -31.10
N MET A 401 0.11 7.87 -30.83
CA MET A 401 -0.81 8.65 -29.99
C MET A 401 -0.33 8.71 -28.54
N LEU A 402 -0.19 9.92 -27.98
CA LEU A 402 0.27 10.16 -26.60
C LEU A 402 -0.87 10.09 -25.58
N ASP A 403 -1.53 8.94 -25.50
CA ASP A 403 -2.73 8.72 -24.70
C ASP A 403 -2.46 7.96 -23.37
N ALA A 404 -1.20 7.75 -23.02
CA ALA A 404 -0.77 7.19 -21.74
C ALA A 404 0.28 8.08 -21.04
N ASP A 405 0.49 7.82 -19.75
CA ASP A 405 1.51 8.47 -18.93
C ASP A 405 2.33 7.42 -18.15
N ILE A 406 3.64 7.59 -18.12
CA ILE A 406 4.54 6.99 -17.13
C ILE A 406 4.73 8.02 -16.02
N THR A 407 4.45 7.65 -14.78
CA THR A 407 4.59 8.55 -13.62
C THR A 407 5.18 7.81 -12.43
N PHE A 408 6.14 8.44 -11.76
CA PHE A 408 6.60 8.04 -10.43
C PHE A 408 7.00 9.26 -9.60
N ALA A 409 7.07 9.11 -8.29
CA ALA A 409 7.60 10.14 -7.40
C ALA A 409 8.86 9.62 -6.72
N ALA A 410 9.99 10.32 -6.85
CA ALA A 410 11.31 9.89 -6.36
C ALA A 410 12.11 11.08 -5.80
N ALA A 411 13.26 10.81 -5.17
CA ALA A 411 14.18 11.86 -4.74
C ALA A 411 14.64 12.72 -5.95
N PRO A 412 15.03 13.99 -5.75
CA PRO A 412 15.51 14.85 -6.83
C PRO A 412 16.64 14.22 -7.64
N SER A 413 17.64 13.63 -6.97
CA SER A 413 18.74 12.88 -7.59
C SER A 413 18.27 11.76 -8.51
N VAL A 414 17.31 10.94 -8.08
CA VAL A 414 16.76 9.85 -8.91
C VAL A 414 16.01 10.40 -10.13
N VAL A 415 15.28 11.50 -9.98
CA VAL A 415 14.61 12.15 -11.12
C VAL A 415 15.62 12.76 -12.10
N ALA A 416 16.71 13.36 -11.58
CA ALA A 416 17.80 13.88 -12.38
C ALA A 416 18.54 12.75 -13.12
N LEU A 417 18.88 11.66 -12.42
CA LEU A 417 19.50 10.45 -12.98
C LEU A 417 18.66 9.88 -14.13
N PHE A 418 17.35 9.72 -13.91
CA PHE A 418 16.46 9.22 -14.95
C PHE A 418 16.38 10.16 -16.16
N ARG A 419 16.36 11.48 -15.94
CA ARG A 419 16.40 12.46 -17.04
C ARG A 419 17.72 12.41 -17.80
N ALA A 420 18.85 12.28 -17.11
CA ALA A 420 20.16 12.14 -17.73
C ALA A 420 20.24 10.88 -18.60
N ALA A 421 19.70 9.75 -18.12
CA ALA A 421 19.59 8.53 -18.91
C ALA A 421 18.72 8.74 -20.16
N LEU A 422 17.60 9.45 -20.06
CA LEU A 422 16.79 9.79 -21.25
C LEU A 422 17.58 10.66 -22.23
N ASP A 423 18.30 11.66 -21.75
CA ASP A 423 19.06 12.57 -22.61
C ASP A 423 20.24 11.84 -23.29
N ALA A 424 20.88 10.87 -22.63
CA ALA A 424 21.92 10.00 -23.21
C ALA A 424 21.40 9.16 -24.39
N PHE A 425 20.16 8.68 -24.32
CA PHE A 425 19.53 7.87 -25.36
C PHE A 425 18.71 8.71 -26.36
N ARG A 426 18.72 10.05 -26.24
CA ARG A 426 17.87 10.93 -27.05
C ARG A 426 18.49 11.17 -28.44
N PRO A 427 17.82 10.75 -29.52
CA PRO A 427 18.25 11.11 -30.87
C PRO A 427 18.01 12.61 -31.13
N ALA A 428 18.86 13.22 -31.96
CA ALA A 428 18.73 14.63 -32.30
C ALA A 428 17.34 14.94 -32.91
N GLY A 429 16.64 15.93 -32.34
CA GLY A 429 15.32 16.36 -32.82
C GLY A 429 14.14 15.46 -32.45
N GLU A 430 14.34 14.35 -31.73
CA GLU A 430 13.27 13.43 -31.36
C GLU A 430 12.63 13.75 -29.98
N PRO A 431 11.34 13.44 -29.79
CA PRO A 431 10.66 13.64 -28.51
C PRO A 431 11.19 12.71 -27.42
N ARG A 432 11.16 13.18 -26.16
CA ARG A 432 11.65 12.43 -24.98
C ARG A 432 11.06 11.03 -24.81
N TRP A 433 9.86 10.77 -25.31
CA TRP A 433 9.26 9.42 -25.23
C TRP A 433 10.00 8.41 -26.11
N LYS A 434 10.52 8.80 -27.27
CA LYS A 434 11.35 7.91 -28.12
C LYS A 434 12.69 7.59 -27.46
N ALA A 435 13.28 8.57 -26.78
CA ALA A 435 14.48 8.35 -25.97
C ALA A 435 14.23 7.33 -24.85
N CYS A 436 13.06 7.43 -24.19
CA CYS A 436 12.65 6.47 -23.17
C CYS A 436 12.42 5.08 -23.77
N GLU A 437 11.84 4.98 -24.97
CA GLU A 437 11.66 3.70 -25.67
C GLU A 437 13.01 3.01 -25.92
N LYS A 438 13.99 3.73 -26.48
CA LYS A 438 15.35 3.20 -26.72
C LYS A 438 16.08 2.80 -25.44
N LEU A 439 16.01 3.63 -24.39
CA LEU A 439 16.58 3.31 -23.07
C LEU A 439 16.02 1.99 -22.56
N LEU A 440 14.69 1.82 -22.59
CA LEU A 440 14.04 0.61 -22.08
C LEU A 440 14.32 -0.61 -22.94
N GLU A 441 14.39 -0.47 -24.26
CA GLU A 441 14.79 -1.54 -25.18
C GLU A 441 16.19 -2.06 -24.86
N HIS A 442 17.16 -1.14 -24.71
CA HIS A 442 18.54 -1.47 -24.35
C HIS A 442 18.62 -2.17 -23.01
N VAL A 443 18.07 -1.56 -21.94
CA VAL A 443 18.12 -2.13 -20.59
C VAL A 443 17.46 -3.51 -20.51
N CYS A 444 16.33 -3.70 -21.19
CA CYS A 444 15.69 -5.01 -21.25
C CYS A 444 16.57 -6.05 -21.96
N HIS A 445 17.21 -5.67 -23.07
CA HIS A 445 18.09 -6.56 -23.82
C HIS A 445 19.29 -7.01 -22.97
N GLU A 446 19.98 -6.07 -22.31
CA GLU A 446 21.13 -6.37 -21.45
C GLU A 446 20.75 -7.32 -20.32
N TRP A 447 19.67 -7.05 -19.60
CA TRP A 447 19.23 -7.91 -18.50
C TRP A 447 18.73 -9.28 -18.94
N GLU A 448 18.11 -9.38 -20.12
CA GLU A 448 17.70 -10.67 -20.69
C GLU A 448 18.90 -11.52 -21.15
N ALA A 449 20.00 -10.88 -21.57
CA ALA A 449 21.24 -11.53 -21.98
C ALA A 449 22.11 -12.01 -20.81
N GLN A 450 21.88 -11.54 -19.57
CA GLN A 450 22.67 -11.94 -18.41
C GLN A 450 22.57 -13.46 -18.12
N PRO A 451 23.67 -14.11 -17.67
CA PRO A 451 23.68 -15.53 -17.39
C PRO A 451 22.64 -15.93 -16.33
N GLN A 452 21.69 -16.76 -16.73
CA GLN A 452 20.66 -17.26 -15.84
C GLN A 452 21.16 -18.49 -15.07
N HIS A 453 20.67 -18.69 -13.84
CA HIS A 453 20.89 -19.94 -13.09
C HIS A 453 20.53 -21.16 -13.97
N ARG A 454 21.42 -22.14 -14.02
CA ARG A 454 21.35 -23.28 -14.97
C ARG A 454 20.10 -24.15 -14.80
N ASP A 455 19.54 -24.15 -13.61
CA ASP A 455 18.36 -24.96 -13.31
C ASP A 455 17.06 -24.31 -13.84
N PRO A 456 16.36 -24.95 -14.79
CA PRO A 456 15.17 -24.41 -15.43
C PRO A 456 13.98 -24.22 -14.47
N VAL A 457 14.03 -24.80 -13.26
CA VAL A 457 13.00 -24.61 -12.22
C VAL A 457 12.88 -23.14 -11.82
N PHE A 458 13.99 -22.41 -11.68
CA PHE A 458 13.96 -21.00 -11.26
C PHE A 458 13.34 -20.10 -12.34
N ALA A 459 13.69 -20.33 -13.61
CA ALA A 459 13.10 -19.61 -14.73
C ALA A 459 11.59 -19.88 -14.86
N ARG A 460 11.19 -21.15 -14.74
CA ARG A 460 9.76 -21.57 -14.72
C ARG A 460 8.99 -20.86 -13.60
N ASP A 461 9.59 -20.75 -12.41
CA ASP A 461 8.97 -20.12 -11.23
C ASP A 461 9.15 -18.58 -11.22
N GLY A 462 9.62 -18.00 -12.33
CA GLY A 462 9.72 -16.56 -12.52
C GLY A 462 10.78 -15.88 -11.64
N TRP A 463 11.76 -16.64 -11.15
CA TRP A 463 12.80 -16.19 -10.21
C TRP A 463 12.20 -15.74 -8.87
N ARG A 464 11.10 -16.36 -8.44
CA ARG A 464 10.35 -16.00 -7.23
C ARG A 464 10.23 -17.19 -6.29
N CYS A 465 10.11 -16.91 -5.01
CA CYS A 465 9.64 -17.90 -4.06
C CYS A 465 8.21 -18.32 -4.41
N ALA A 466 7.99 -19.61 -4.61
CA ALA A 466 6.68 -20.16 -4.94
C ALA A 466 5.70 -20.15 -3.75
N VAL A 467 6.20 -20.03 -2.51
CA VAL A 467 5.31 -19.96 -1.33
C VAL A 467 4.33 -18.80 -1.51
N PRO A 468 3.01 -19.03 -1.36
CA PRO A 468 1.97 -18.04 -1.56
C PRO A 468 2.21 -16.76 -0.75
N ALA A 469 1.86 -15.62 -1.34
CA ALA A 469 2.07 -14.27 -0.78
C ALA A 469 3.54 -13.84 -0.57
N CYS A 470 4.52 -14.74 -0.72
CA CYS A 470 5.94 -14.39 -0.58
C CYS A 470 6.40 -13.58 -1.79
N THR A 471 6.86 -12.36 -1.57
CA THR A 471 7.41 -11.51 -2.64
C THR A 471 8.93 -11.66 -2.86
N SER A 472 9.56 -12.75 -2.42
CA SER A 472 11.03 -12.88 -2.36
C SER A 472 11.55 -13.32 -3.72
N ARG A 473 12.59 -12.67 -4.23
CA ARG A 473 13.25 -13.04 -5.50
C ARG A 473 14.74 -13.40 -5.30
N ALA A 474 15.29 -13.19 -4.09
CA ALA A 474 16.67 -13.49 -3.75
C ALA A 474 16.80 -14.76 -2.89
N ASN A 475 18.03 -15.31 -2.89
CA ASN A 475 18.44 -16.48 -2.11
C ASN A 475 17.46 -17.64 -2.27
N LEU A 476 17.14 -17.96 -3.53
CA LEU A 476 16.22 -19.03 -3.87
C LEU A 476 16.96 -20.37 -3.85
N HIS A 477 16.34 -21.35 -3.22
CA HIS A 477 16.78 -22.73 -3.18
C HIS A 477 15.81 -23.58 -4.00
N ASP A 478 16.33 -24.58 -4.69
CA ASP A 478 15.53 -25.66 -5.23
C ASP A 478 15.07 -26.57 -4.08
N HIS A 479 13.80 -26.96 -4.11
CA HIS A 479 13.19 -27.78 -3.10
C HIS A 479 12.32 -28.88 -3.70
N HIS A 480 12.54 -30.12 -3.25
CA HIS A 480 11.70 -31.25 -3.56
C HIS A 480 10.42 -31.24 -2.72
N ILE A 481 9.24 -31.17 -3.35
CA ILE A 481 7.93 -31.18 -2.69
C ILE A 481 7.75 -32.49 -1.92
N ARG A 482 7.97 -33.63 -2.57
CA ARG A 482 8.18 -34.93 -1.92
C ARG A 482 9.68 -35.09 -1.70
N TYR A 483 10.09 -35.18 -0.45
CA TYR A 483 11.50 -35.36 -0.10
C TYR A 483 12.11 -36.60 -0.77
N ARG A 484 13.37 -36.48 -1.17
CA ARG A 484 14.14 -37.62 -1.71
C ARG A 484 14.23 -38.78 -0.71
N SER A 485 14.38 -38.47 0.58
CA SER A 485 14.35 -39.46 1.67
C SER A 485 13.00 -40.19 1.79
N ALA A 486 11.93 -39.63 1.24
CA ALA A 486 10.60 -40.23 1.19
C ALA A 486 10.22 -40.75 -0.22
N GLY A 487 11.21 -40.98 -1.09
CA GLY A 487 11.02 -41.53 -2.43
C GLY A 487 10.60 -40.52 -3.50
N GLY A 488 10.82 -39.21 -3.27
CA GLY A 488 10.61 -38.19 -4.30
C GLY A 488 11.70 -38.19 -5.37
N ASP A 489 11.30 -37.97 -6.63
CA ASP A 489 12.20 -37.91 -7.78
C ASP A 489 12.79 -36.50 -8.02
N ASN A 490 13.70 -36.38 -8.99
CA ASN A 490 14.26 -35.09 -9.42
C ASN A 490 13.46 -34.45 -10.58
N SER A 491 12.22 -34.88 -10.83
CA SER A 491 11.42 -34.32 -11.91
C SER A 491 11.11 -32.85 -11.64
N ARG A 492 10.89 -32.07 -12.71
CA ARG A 492 10.43 -30.67 -12.57
C ARG A 492 9.10 -30.59 -11.82
N ALA A 493 8.26 -31.62 -11.94
CA ALA A 493 6.96 -31.71 -11.28
C ALA A 493 7.06 -31.87 -9.75
N ASN A 494 8.19 -32.40 -9.24
CA ASN A 494 8.49 -32.53 -7.83
C ASN A 494 9.38 -31.40 -7.27
N ARG A 495 9.81 -30.44 -8.09
CA ARG A 495 10.80 -29.41 -7.73
C ARG A 495 10.23 -28.00 -7.85
N VAL A 496 10.58 -27.13 -6.91
CA VAL A 496 10.07 -25.75 -6.84
C VAL A 496 11.10 -24.80 -6.25
N ALA A 497 11.17 -23.57 -6.77
CA ALA A 497 12.01 -22.51 -6.24
C ALA A 497 11.36 -21.84 -5.01
N ILE A 498 12.05 -21.84 -3.88
CA ILE A 498 11.59 -21.19 -2.64
C ILE A 498 12.73 -20.41 -1.99
N CYS A 499 12.45 -19.30 -1.30
CA CYS A 499 13.52 -18.56 -0.63
C CYS A 499 14.14 -19.36 0.53
N ALA A 500 15.39 -19.07 0.86
CA ALA A 500 16.14 -19.74 1.92
C ALA A 500 15.38 -19.79 3.26
N TRP A 501 14.67 -18.72 3.63
CA TRP A 501 13.85 -18.72 4.83
C TRP A 501 12.69 -19.72 4.73
N HIS A 502 11.94 -19.71 3.62
CA HIS A 502 10.81 -20.62 3.45
C HIS A 502 11.27 -22.07 3.34
N HIS A 503 12.42 -22.32 2.73
CA HIS A 503 13.03 -23.63 2.70
C HIS A 503 13.41 -24.10 4.11
N LEU A 504 14.34 -23.40 4.76
CA LEU A 504 14.98 -23.86 5.99
C LEU A 504 14.10 -23.67 7.23
N ARG A 505 13.36 -22.57 7.30
CA ARG A 505 12.57 -22.18 8.49
C ARG A 505 11.06 -22.34 8.31
N GLY A 506 10.57 -22.33 7.08
CA GLY A 506 9.18 -22.61 6.76
C GLY A 506 8.92 -24.11 6.79
N ILE A 507 9.44 -24.81 5.78
CA ILE A 507 9.14 -26.22 5.52
C ILE A 507 9.88 -27.14 6.50
N HIS A 508 11.21 -27.05 6.57
CA HIS A 508 12.01 -27.99 7.40
C HIS A 508 11.74 -27.87 8.91
N LEU A 509 11.35 -26.69 9.40
CA LEU A 509 10.93 -26.50 10.80
C LEU A 509 9.42 -26.69 11.02
N GLY A 510 8.70 -27.25 10.04
CA GLY A 510 7.30 -27.65 10.18
C GLY A 510 6.29 -26.51 10.33
N ARG A 511 6.66 -25.27 9.98
CA ARG A 511 5.74 -24.12 9.97
C ARG A 511 4.89 -24.06 8.70
N ILE A 512 5.37 -24.71 7.64
CA ILE A 512 4.71 -24.82 6.35
C ILE A 512 4.73 -26.29 5.93
N ARG A 513 3.67 -26.75 5.30
CA ARG A 513 3.65 -28.02 4.55
C ARG A 513 3.29 -27.75 3.10
N ALA A 514 3.90 -28.51 2.21
CA ALA A 514 3.63 -28.46 0.78
C ALA A 514 3.42 -29.89 0.27
N HIS A 515 2.41 -30.12 -0.55
CA HIS A 515 2.16 -31.39 -1.23
C HIS A 515 1.44 -31.16 -2.55
N GLY A 516 1.57 -32.09 -3.50
CA GLY A 516 0.99 -31.98 -4.85
C GLY A 516 2.07 -31.86 -5.92
N THR A 517 1.76 -31.12 -6.99
CA THR A 517 2.58 -31.11 -8.22
C THR A 517 2.89 -29.68 -8.66
N ALA A 518 4.18 -29.40 -8.88
CA ALA A 518 4.64 -28.12 -9.40
C ALA A 518 4.19 -27.88 -10.86
N PRO A 519 4.07 -26.62 -11.30
CA PRO A 519 4.27 -25.40 -10.52
C PRO A 519 3.03 -24.91 -9.77
N HIS A 520 1.82 -25.17 -10.28
CA HIS A 520 0.59 -24.52 -9.79
C HIS A 520 -0.33 -25.43 -8.98
N ALA A 521 -0.18 -26.75 -9.07
CA ALA A 521 -1.02 -27.73 -8.36
C ALA A 521 -0.41 -28.16 -7.01
N ILE A 522 0.23 -27.22 -6.31
CA ILE A 522 0.81 -27.42 -4.99
C ILE A 522 -0.16 -26.90 -3.94
N THR A 523 -0.57 -27.75 -3.01
CA THR A 523 -1.28 -27.33 -1.81
C THR A 523 -0.29 -26.88 -0.75
N TRP A 524 -0.45 -25.65 -0.27
CA TRP A 524 0.36 -25.06 0.79
C TRP A 524 -0.47 -24.92 2.05
N GLU A 525 0.05 -25.43 3.17
CA GLU A 525 -0.45 -25.12 4.51
C GLU A 525 0.57 -24.21 5.18
N ILE A 526 0.19 -22.96 5.49
CA ILE A 526 1.09 -21.95 6.06
C ILE A 526 0.64 -21.64 7.50
N GLY A 527 1.59 -21.53 8.42
CA GLY A 527 1.29 -21.29 9.84
C GLY A 527 0.68 -22.53 10.49
N VAL A 528 1.31 -23.68 10.25
CA VAL A 528 0.89 -24.99 10.75
C VAL A 528 0.97 -25.04 12.28
N ARG A 529 -0.03 -25.67 12.90
CA ARG A 529 -0.15 -25.84 14.35
C ARG A 529 -0.59 -27.26 14.68
N ARG A 530 -0.16 -27.77 15.84
CA ARG A 530 -0.60 -29.09 16.31
C ARG A 530 -2.06 -29.03 16.75
N GLY A 531 -2.88 -29.96 16.25
CA GLY A 531 -4.29 -30.11 16.66
C GLY A 531 -5.21 -28.95 16.26
N ARG A 532 -4.77 -28.04 15.39
CA ARG A 532 -5.57 -26.92 14.88
C ARG A 532 -5.33 -26.72 13.38
N PRO A 533 -6.29 -26.14 12.64
CA PRO A 533 -6.08 -25.79 11.23
C PRO A 533 -4.88 -24.85 11.03
N PRO A 534 -4.20 -24.93 9.86
CA PRO A 534 -3.16 -23.97 9.50
C PRO A 534 -3.74 -22.55 9.44
N LEU A 535 -2.89 -21.54 9.49
CA LEU A 535 -3.33 -20.14 9.35
C LEU A 535 -3.90 -19.88 7.96
N LEU A 536 -3.26 -20.41 6.91
CA LEU A 536 -3.70 -20.31 5.53
C LEU A 536 -3.55 -21.67 4.85
N ARG A 537 -4.49 -21.98 3.97
CA ARG A 537 -4.42 -23.12 3.06
C ARG A 537 -4.65 -22.61 1.64
N THR A 538 -3.80 -22.99 0.69
CA THR A 538 -3.94 -22.57 -0.71
C THR A 538 -3.61 -23.70 -1.68
N LEU A 539 -4.16 -23.64 -2.90
CA LEU A 539 -3.72 -24.39 -4.07
C LEU A 539 -3.03 -23.41 -5.02
N GLY A 540 -1.71 -23.49 -5.16
CA GLY A 540 -0.91 -22.41 -5.72
C GLY A 540 -1.18 -21.12 -4.96
N ASP A 541 -1.56 -20.05 -5.65
CA ASP A 541 -1.95 -18.77 -5.03
C ASP A 541 -3.46 -18.66 -4.70
N ARG A 542 -4.28 -19.68 -4.93
CA ARG A 542 -5.73 -19.67 -4.64
C ARG A 542 -6.00 -20.16 -3.22
N TYR A 543 -6.75 -19.42 -2.42
CA TYR A 543 -7.21 -19.88 -1.11
C TYR A 543 -8.12 -21.10 -1.21
N LEU A 544 -7.90 -22.02 -0.30
CA LEU A 544 -8.81 -23.13 -0.03
C LEU A 544 -9.60 -22.82 1.26
N PRO A 545 -10.87 -23.27 1.34
CA PRO A 545 -11.67 -23.13 2.54
C PRO A 545 -11.04 -23.82 3.76
#